data_AF-A0A183HLK1-F1
#
_entry.id   AF-A0A183HLK1-F1
#
_cell.length_a   1.000
_cell.length_b   1.000
_cell.length_c   1.000
_cell.angle_alpha   90.00
_cell.angle_beta   90.00
_cell.angle_gamma   90.00
#
_symmetry.space_group_name_H-M   'P 1'
#
loop_
_entity.id
_entity.type
_entity.pdbx_description
1 polymer ?
#
loop_
_entity_poly.entity_id
_entity_poly.type
_entity_poly.pdbx_seq_one_letter_code
_entity_poly.pdbx_strand_id
1 'polypeptide(L)'
;MGMSIKILCGKWPEAEVVFLQKCRDSLELMLESKSENERFESEIANRTAEVSVDRTISFTQLAPRVGDGVTGTENLFDLSLSQALGTVVKSPKFDFASSKLGKVKQLAGFSDPVYAEAYINVNQYDIVLDVLIVNQTNDTLQNVCLELSTVGDIKLLDKPTPLTLAPRDFSNITATVKVASTENGVIFSTIAYDVRGSTSDRNCVYLEDIHIDIMDYIIPGNCTDTEFRHMWAEFEWENKVRLSLCFSFILVPVI
;
A
#
# COMPACT_ATOMS: atom_id res chain seq x y z
N MET A 1 50.34 33.60 21.11
CA MET A 1 50.00 32.24 20.63
C MET A 1 51.23 31.37 20.32
N GLY A 2 52.42 31.64 20.88
CA GLY A 2 53.67 30.97 20.45
C GLY A 2 54.30 29.97 21.43
N MET A 3 53.93 29.97 22.72
CA MET A 3 54.60 29.10 23.70
C MET A 3 54.11 27.64 23.63
N SER A 4 52.80 27.43 23.49
CA SER A 4 52.23 26.07 23.45
C SER A 4 52.68 25.27 22.21
N ILE A 5 52.75 25.92 21.04
CA ILE A 5 53.24 25.29 19.80
C ILE A 5 54.75 25.01 19.90
N LYS A 6 55.54 25.92 20.49
CA LYS A 6 56.98 25.69 20.72
C LYS A 6 57.25 24.51 21.66
N ILE A 7 56.43 24.33 22.70
CA ILE A 7 56.54 23.19 23.61
C ILE A 7 56.21 21.86 22.89
N LEU A 8 55.20 21.87 22.02
CA LEU A 8 54.84 20.73 21.17
C LEU A 8 55.93 20.39 20.14
N CYS A 9 56.50 21.41 19.49
CA CYS A 9 57.58 21.24 18.51
C CYS A 9 58.88 20.73 19.14
N GLY A 10 59.12 21.03 20.42
CA GLY A 10 60.25 20.49 21.17
C GLY A 10 60.19 18.97 21.37
N LYS A 11 58.99 18.37 21.38
CA LYS A 11 58.79 16.91 21.45
C LYS A 11 58.56 16.26 20.08
N TRP A 12 58.07 17.02 19.10
CA TRP A 12 57.85 16.54 17.74
C TRP A 12 58.16 17.64 16.71
N PRO A 13 59.34 17.60 16.06
CA PRO A 13 59.80 18.70 15.21
C PRO A 13 59.00 18.88 13.92
N GLU A 14 58.31 17.84 13.43
CA GLU A 14 57.48 17.92 12.21
C GLU A 14 56.12 18.63 12.44
N ALA A 15 55.73 18.81 13.71
CA ALA A 15 54.47 19.45 14.06
C ALA A 15 54.39 20.91 13.59
N GLU A 16 55.53 21.61 13.53
CA GLU A 16 55.58 23.02 13.10
C GLU A 16 55.08 23.19 11.66
N VAL A 17 55.53 22.31 10.76
CA VAL A 17 55.16 22.32 9.34
C VAL A 17 53.67 22.02 9.16
N VAL A 18 53.13 21.08 9.94
CA VAL A 18 51.71 20.71 9.87
C VAL A 18 50.83 21.86 10.38
N PHE A 19 51.12 22.42 11.56
CA PHE A 19 50.25 23.41 12.18
C PHE A 19 50.41 24.82 11.63
N LEU A 20 51.57 25.21 11.12
CA LEU A 20 51.77 26.56 10.59
C LEU A 20 51.62 26.65 9.08
N GLN A 21 52.03 25.61 8.36
CA GLN A 21 52.00 25.61 6.90
C GLN A 21 50.75 24.89 6.39
N LYS A 22 50.57 23.60 6.68
CA LYS A 22 49.41 22.84 6.16
C LYS A 22 48.06 23.36 6.65
N CYS A 23 47.96 23.80 7.91
CA CYS A 23 46.73 24.40 8.41
C CYS A 23 46.43 25.77 7.78
N ARG A 24 47.47 26.55 7.44
CA ARG A 24 47.31 27.81 6.72
C ARG A 24 46.82 27.54 5.30
N ASP A 25 47.46 26.61 4.59
CA ASP A 25 47.09 26.25 3.23
C ASP A 25 45.65 25.72 3.17
N SER A 26 45.25 24.89 4.15
CA SER A 26 43.87 24.37 4.25
C SER A 26 42.85 25.47 4.53
N LEU A 27 43.23 26.48 5.32
CA LEU A 27 42.36 27.63 5.61
C LEU A 27 42.21 28.54 4.39
N GLU A 28 43.29 28.75 3.63
CA GLU A 28 43.25 29.50 2.38
C GLU A 28 42.32 28.83 1.36
N LEU A 29 42.42 27.51 1.19
CA LEU A 29 41.54 26.71 0.34
C LEU A 29 40.07 26.79 0.78
N MET A 30 39.82 26.80 2.10
CA MET A 30 38.47 26.97 2.66
C MET A 30 37.90 28.37 2.39
N LEU A 31 38.73 29.41 2.50
CA LEU A 31 38.30 30.79 2.26
C LEU A 31 38.02 31.02 0.77
N GLU A 32 38.81 30.44 -0.12
CA GLU A 32 38.60 30.54 -1.57
C GLU A 32 37.29 29.86 -1.99
N SER A 33 37.07 28.61 -1.59
CA SER A 33 35.81 27.88 -1.84
C SER A 33 34.58 28.58 -1.25
N LYS A 34 34.71 29.18 -0.06
CA LYS A 34 33.63 29.99 0.53
C LYS A 34 33.32 31.23 -0.30
N SER A 35 34.35 31.92 -0.81
CA SER A 35 34.18 33.10 -1.65
C SER A 35 33.54 32.78 -3.01
N GLU A 36 33.83 31.61 -3.58
CA GLU A 36 33.17 31.14 -4.80
C GLU A 36 31.70 30.79 -4.54
N ASN A 37 31.40 30.15 -3.41
CA ASN A 37 30.01 29.87 -3.01
C ASN A 37 29.20 31.16 -2.79
N GLU A 38 29.77 32.15 -2.11
CA GLU A 38 29.11 33.46 -1.88
C GLU A 38 28.87 34.20 -3.21
N ARG A 39 29.79 34.07 -4.19
CA ARG A 39 29.57 34.59 -5.55
C ARG A 39 28.41 33.86 -6.25
N PHE A 40 28.38 32.54 -6.19
CA PHE A 40 27.30 31.74 -6.78
C PHE A 40 25.94 32.05 -6.16
N GLU A 41 25.87 32.20 -4.84
CA GLU A 41 24.65 32.60 -4.12
C GLU A 41 24.19 34.01 -4.53
N SER A 42 25.12 34.94 -4.71
CA SER A 42 24.80 36.31 -5.17
C SER A 42 24.31 36.36 -6.62
N GLU A 43 24.85 35.50 -7.50
CA GLU A 43 24.39 35.37 -8.89
C GLU A 43 23.00 34.74 -8.98
N ILE A 44 22.69 33.76 -8.12
CA ILE A 44 21.36 33.14 -8.03
C ILE A 44 20.35 34.14 -7.44
N ALA A 45 20.71 34.90 -6.40
CA ALA A 45 19.83 35.88 -5.77
C ALA A 45 19.49 37.06 -6.69
N ASN A 46 20.40 37.44 -7.60
CA ASN A 46 20.17 38.50 -8.59
C ASN A 46 19.30 38.05 -9.78
N ARG A 47 19.02 36.75 -9.93
CA ARG A 47 18.01 36.27 -10.88
C ARG A 47 16.64 36.38 -10.22
N THR A 48 16.02 37.55 -10.32
CA THR A 48 14.59 37.70 -10.06
C THR A 48 13.84 36.72 -10.98
N ALA A 49 13.29 35.67 -10.40
CA ALA A 49 12.49 34.69 -11.11
C ALA A 49 11.18 35.35 -11.56
N GLU A 50 11.16 35.90 -12.78
CA GLU A 50 9.92 36.25 -13.46
C GLU A 50 9.18 34.96 -13.78
N VAL A 51 8.28 34.55 -12.88
CA VAL A 51 7.39 33.42 -13.12
C VAL A 51 6.13 33.97 -13.79
N SER A 52 5.91 33.58 -15.04
CA SER A 52 4.69 33.93 -15.78
C SER A 52 3.45 33.33 -15.12
N VAL A 53 2.36 34.10 -15.07
CA VAL A 53 1.10 33.73 -14.38
C VAL A 53 0.44 32.49 -15.01
N ASP A 54 0.74 32.19 -16.28
CA ASP A 54 0.25 31.01 -17.01
C ASP A 54 1.08 29.74 -16.79
N ARG A 55 2.06 29.75 -15.89
CA ARG A 55 2.82 28.52 -15.58
C ARG A 55 1.92 27.52 -14.84
N THR A 56 1.62 26.41 -15.50
CA THR A 56 0.84 25.31 -14.92
C THR A 56 1.54 24.74 -13.70
N ILE A 57 0.86 24.73 -12.55
CA ILE A 57 1.35 24.08 -11.33
C ILE A 57 1.17 22.57 -11.52
N SER A 58 2.27 21.84 -11.63
CA SER A 58 2.27 20.38 -11.75
C SER A 58 2.27 19.73 -10.37
N PHE A 59 1.09 19.29 -9.93
CA PHE A 59 0.97 18.52 -8.69
C PHE A 59 1.43 17.08 -8.92
N THR A 60 2.67 16.78 -8.51
CA THR A 60 3.27 15.44 -8.63
C THR A 60 2.43 14.34 -7.96
N GLN A 61 1.60 14.72 -6.98
CA GLN A 61 0.69 13.84 -6.24
C GLN A 61 -0.57 13.44 -7.03
N LEU A 62 -0.95 14.25 -8.03
CA LEU A 62 -2.11 14.02 -8.90
C LEU A 62 -1.70 13.45 -10.26
N ALA A 63 -0.41 13.17 -10.45
CA ALA A 63 0.10 12.57 -11.67
C ALA A 63 -0.51 11.16 -11.83
N PRO A 64 -1.18 10.86 -12.97
CA PRO A 64 -1.74 9.55 -13.21
C PRO A 64 -0.64 8.50 -13.14
N ARG A 65 -0.82 7.47 -12.32
CA ARG A 65 -0.04 6.24 -12.43
C ARG A 65 -0.55 5.44 -13.62
N VAL A 66 -0.33 5.97 -14.81
CA VAL A 66 -0.36 5.13 -16.02
C VAL A 66 1.05 4.60 -16.16
N GLY A 67 1.17 3.28 -16.07
CA GLY A 67 2.40 2.59 -16.42
C GLY A 67 2.87 3.08 -17.79
N ASP A 68 4.14 3.46 -17.82
CA ASP A 68 4.92 3.71 -19.04
C ASP A 68 4.42 4.89 -19.91
N GLY A 69 5.07 6.06 -19.76
CA GLY A 69 4.85 7.19 -20.68
C GLY A 69 5.12 8.57 -20.11
N VAL A 70 6.40 8.94 -20.11
CA VAL A 70 7.00 10.28 -19.88
C VAL A 70 6.11 11.49 -20.27
N THR A 71 5.97 12.47 -19.36
CA THR A 71 6.38 13.89 -19.54
C THR A 71 6.11 14.77 -18.30
N GLY A 72 7.18 15.33 -17.71
CA GLY A 72 7.17 16.65 -17.04
C GLY A 72 7.31 16.74 -15.50
N THR A 73 8.38 17.20 -14.82
CA THR A 73 9.86 17.09 -14.95
C THR A 73 10.55 18.21 -14.14
N GLU A 74 10.43 18.31 -12.80
CA GLU A 74 11.40 19.17 -12.08
C GLU A 74 11.76 18.82 -10.63
N ASN A 75 10.96 18.09 -9.85
CA ASN A 75 11.30 17.85 -8.42
C ASN A 75 11.62 16.40 -8.04
N LEU A 76 11.80 15.51 -9.02
CA LEU A 76 12.40 14.19 -8.80
C LEU A 76 13.93 14.20 -9.02
N PHE A 77 14.44 15.27 -9.64
CA PHE A 77 15.86 15.46 -9.94
C PHE A 77 16.66 15.74 -8.67
N ASP A 78 16.18 16.65 -7.81
CA ASP A 78 16.89 17.06 -6.60
C ASP A 78 16.93 15.96 -5.54
N LEU A 79 15.85 15.16 -5.46
CA LEU A 79 15.74 14.02 -4.56
C LEU A 79 16.64 12.85 -5.00
N SER A 80 16.70 12.57 -6.31
CA SER A 80 17.65 11.58 -6.87
C SER A 80 19.10 12.03 -6.75
N LEU A 81 19.37 13.33 -6.93
CA LEU A 81 20.69 13.91 -6.82
C LEU A 81 21.21 13.81 -5.37
N SER A 82 20.36 14.13 -4.39
CA SER A 82 20.64 14.00 -2.96
C SER A 82 20.86 12.54 -2.55
N GLN A 83 20.16 11.60 -3.18
CA GLN A 83 20.34 10.16 -2.95
C GLN A 83 21.62 9.61 -3.59
N ALA A 84 22.04 10.14 -4.73
CA ALA A 84 23.31 9.82 -5.40
C ALA A 84 24.54 10.41 -4.68
N LEU A 85 24.37 11.52 -3.96
CA LEU A 85 25.40 12.15 -3.14
C LEU A 85 25.72 11.37 -1.85
N GLY A 86 24.97 10.29 -1.55
CA GLY A 86 25.26 9.39 -0.42
C GLY A 86 25.09 10.00 0.97
N THR A 87 24.52 11.20 1.07
CA THR A 87 24.32 11.94 2.32
C THR A 87 23.13 11.44 3.15
N VAL A 88 22.34 10.51 2.62
CA VAL A 88 21.16 9.96 3.28
C VAL A 88 21.32 8.45 3.50
N VAL A 89 21.37 8.05 4.77
CA VAL A 89 21.32 6.64 5.19
C VAL A 89 19.98 6.06 4.72
N LYS A 90 20.03 4.94 3.99
CA LYS A 90 18.87 4.18 3.53
C LYS A 90 17.87 3.94 4.67
N SER A 91 16.76 4.65 4.67
CA SER A 91 15.52 4.18 5.30
C SER A 91 14.74 3.34 4.27
N PRO A 92 13.97 2.34 4.71
CA PRO A 92 13.14 1.54 3.80
C PRO A 92 12.26 2.50 3.00
N LYS A 93 12.02 2.17 1.73
CA LYS A 93 11.10 2.90 0.85
C LYS A 93 9.81 3.19 1.62
N PHE A 94 9.63 4.43 2.06
CA PHE A 94 8.33 4.88 2.54
C PHE A 94 7.51 5.14 1.29
N ASP A 95 6.96 4.05 0.74
CA ASP A 95 6.00 4.13 -0.33
C ASP A 95 4.73 4.72 0.28
N PHE A 96 4.40 5.97 -0.03
CA PHE A 96 3.14 6.57 0.44
C PHE A 96 1.92 5.78 -0.11
N ALA A 97 2.13 4.95 -1.13
CA ALA A 97 1.18 3.96 -1.63
C ALA A 97 1.04 2.71 -0.76
N SER A 98 1.99 2.43 0.14
CA SER A 98 1.82 1.45 1.23
C SER A 98 1.20 2.08 2.48
N SER A 99 0.86 3.38 2.44
CA SER A 99 0.07 4.02 3.49
C SER A 99 -1.29 3.33 3.53
N LYS A 100 -1.77 3.02 4.74
CA LYS A 100 -3.05 2.32 5.00
C LYS A 100 -4.22 2.86 4.16
N LEU A 101 -4.17 4.11 3.69
CA LEU A 101 -5.19 4.73 2.84
C LEU A 101 -5.30 4.12 1.43
N GLY A 102 -4.20 3.63 0.83
CA GLY A 102 -4.25 3.00 -0.50
C GLY A 102 -5.06 1.69 -0.54
N LYS A 103 -5.40 1.15 0.64
CA LYS A 103 -6.20 -0.07 0.81
C LYS A 103 -7.69 0.20 1.03
N VAL A 104 -8.10 1.47 1.04
CA VAL A 104 -9.51 1.87 1.12
C VAL A 104 -10.06 1.98 -0.29
N LYS A 105 -11.07 1.18 -0.60
CA LYS A 105 -11.82 1.23 -1.85
C LYS A 105 -13.19 1.84 -1.59
N GLN A 106 -13.52 2.90 -2.32
CA GLN A 106 -14.86 3.46 -2.32
C GLN A 106 -15.80 2.48 -3.02
N LEU A 107 -16.93 2.16 -2.39
CA LEU A 107 -17.91 1.19 -2.91
C LEU A 107 -19.20 1.85 -3.38
N ALA A 108 -19.61 2.95 -2.74
CA ALA A 108 -20.80 3.72 -3.11
C ALA A 108 -20.43 5.11 -3.62
N GLY A 109 -21.29 5.68 -4.47
CA GLY A 109 -21.17 7.05 -4.92
C GLY A 109 -21.53 8.04 -3.81
N PHE A 110 -21.04 9.28 -3.91
CA PHE A 110 -21.39 10.34 -2.97
C PHE A 110 -22.87 10.75 -3.01
N SER A 111 -23.56 10.43 -4.11
CA SER A 111 -24.99 10.71 -4.31
C SER A 111 -25.92 9.64 -3.75
N ASP A 112 -25.37 8.52 -3.28
CA ASP A 112 -26.18 7.40 -2.81
C ASP A 112 -26.72 7.68 -1.39
N PRO A 113 -27.94 7.23 -1.06
CA PRO A 113 -28.54 7.47 0.26
C PRO A 113 -27.73 6.81 1.40
N VAL A 114 -27.03 5.73 1.08
CA VAL A 114 -26.10 5.04 1.97
C VAL A 114 -24.74 5.05 1.31
N TYR A 115 -23.76 5.62 2.00
CA TYR A 115 -22.38 5.66 1.55
C TYR A 115 -21.60 4.49 2.14
N ALA A 116 -20.68 3.94 1.37
CA ALA A 116 -19.86 2.81 1.78
C ALA A 116 -18.42 2.91 1.26
N GLU A 117 -17.47 2.65 2.15
CA GLU A 117 -16.04 2.46 1.86
C GLU A 117 -15.58 1.15 2.48
N ALA A 118 -14.73 0.40 1.78
CA ALA A 118 -14.16 -0.84 2.29
C ALA A 118 -12.65 -0.71 2.47
N TYR A 119 -12.17 -1.01 3.66
CA TYR A 119 -10.76 -1.25 3.94
C TYR A 119 -10.46 -2.74 3.79
N ILE A 120 -9.52 -3.07 2.91
CA ILE A 120 -9.18 -4.45 2.59
C ILE A 120 -7.88 -4.81 3.31
N ASN A 121 -7.94 -5.83 4.17
CA ASN A 121 -6.78 -6.40 4.82
C ASN A 121 -6.58 -7.86 4.44
N VAL A 122 -5.49 -8.15 3.73
CA VAL A 122 -5.15 -9.51 3.27
C VAL A 122 -4.12 -10.13 4.21
N ASN A 123 -4.47 -11.25 4.83
CA ASN A 123 -3.65 -12.04 5.73
C ASN A 123 -3.43 -13.46 5.16
N GLN A 124 -2.51 -13.65 4.21
CA GLN A 124 -2.16 -14.93 3.56
C GLN A 124 -3.36 -15.78 3.05
N TYR A 125 -4.12 -16.40 3.95
CA TYR A 125 -5.31 -17.23 3.67
C TYR A 125 -6.65 -16.57 4.01
N ASP A 126 -6.64 -15.53 4.85
CA ASP A 126 -7.84 -14.84 5.30
C ASP A 126 -7.83 -13.38 4.82
N ILE A 127 -8.94 -12.92 4.25
CA ILE A 127 -9.17 -11.54 3.86
C ILE A 127 -10.21 -10.97 4.81
N VAL A 128 -9.85 -9.89 5.50
CA VAL A 128 -10.77 -9.14 6.36
C VAL A 128 -11.16 -7.87 5.61
N LEU A 129 -12.46 -7.75 5.33
CA LEU A 129 -13.08 -6.58 4.74
C LEU A 129 -13.73 -5.80 5.87
N ASP A 130 -13.27 -4.58 6.11
CA ASP A 130 -13.90 -3.65 7.05
C ASP A 130 -14.65 -2.58 6.25
N VAL A 131 -15.97 -2.67 6.23
CA VAL A 131 -16.84 -1.79 5.44
C VAL A 131 -17.43 -0.72 6.35
N LEU A 132 -16.99 0.52 6.17
CA LEU A 132 -17.61 1.69 6.79
C LEU A 132 -18.89 2.00 6.02
N ILE A 133 -20.02 2.00 6.72
CA ILE A 133 -21.32 2.37 6.18
C ILE A 133 -21.79 3.64 6.86
N VAL A 134 -22.19 4.63 6.07
CA VAL A 134 -22.68 5.93 6.54
C VAL A 134 -24.07 6.19 5.99
N ASN A 135 -25.00 6.51 6.88
CA ASN A 135 -26.33 6.95 6.48
C ASN A 135 -26.28 8.44 6.09
N GLN A 136 -26.44 8.76 4.81
CA GLN A 136 -26.47 10.17 4.38
C GLN A 136 -27.87 10.82 4.54
N THR A 137 -28.90 10.01 4.75
CA THR A 137 -30.28 10.48 4.86
C THR A 137 -30.60 11.05 6.25
N ASN A 138 -31.73 11.74 6.35
CA ASN A 138 -32.24 12.26 7.62
C ASN A 138 -33.18 11.26 8.32
N ASP A 139 -33.40 10.09 7.74
CA ASP A 139 -34.27 9.05 8.27
C ASP A 139 -33.44 7.96 8.97
N THR A 140 -34.04 7.27 9.93
CA THR A 140 -33.42 6.11 10.58
C THR A 140 -33.52 4.90 9.67
N LEU A 141 -32.38 4.31 9.30
CA LEU A 141 -32.32 3.08 8.52
C LEU A 141 -32.28 1.87 9.46
N GLN A 142 -33.18 0.93 9.25
CA GLN A 142 -33.30 -0.29 10.03
C GLN A 142 -32.87 -1.49 9.17
N ASN A 143 -32.43 -2.55 9.84
CA ASN A 143 -32.09 -3.81 9.18
C ASN A 143 -31.08 -3.62 8.02
N VAL A 144 -30.12 -2.70 8.21
CA VAL A 144 -29.03 -2.45 7.27
C VAL A 144 -28.13 -3.68 7.27
N CYS A 145 -28.08 -4.37 6.15
CA CYS A 145 -27.34 -5.61 5.99
C CYS A 145 -26.44 -5.51 4.76
N LEU A 146 -25.17 -5.86 4.94
CA LEU A 146 -24.21 -6.00 3.85
C LEU A 146 -24.27 -7.44 3.33
N GLU A 147 -24.79 -7.60 2.11
CA GLU A 147 -24.82 -8.87 1.40
C GLU A 147 -23.60 -8.97 0.49
N LEU A 148 -22.76 -9.96 0.75
CA LEU A 148 -21.58 -10.27 -0.04
C LEU A 148 -21.81 -11.54 -0.86
N SER A 149 -21.51 -11.46 -2.15
CA SER A 149 -21.52 -12.60 -3.07
C SER A 149 -20.15 -12.71 -3.73
N THR A 150 -19.58 -13.90 -3.78
CA THR A 150 -18.23 -14.13 -4.31
C THR A 150 -18.30 -14.90 -5.63
N VAL A 151 -17.43 -14.53 -6.57
CA VAL A 151 -17.14 -15.32 -7.77
C VAL A 151 -15.68 -15.75 -7.72
N GLY A 152 -15.45 -17.05 -7.90
CA GLY A 152 -14.17 -17.71 -7.70
C GLY A 152 -14.19 -18.67 -6.50
N ASP A 153 -13.06 -19.34 -6.24
CA ASP A 153 -12.91 -20.25 -5.10
C ASP A 153 -12.58 -19.49 -3.80
N ILE A 154 -13.52 -18.62 -3.42
CA ILE A 154 -13.45 -17.77 -2.24
C ILE A 154 -14.67 -18.06 -1.38
N LYS A 155 -14.42 -18.45 -0.13
CA LYS A 155 -15.47 -18.85 0.81
C LYS A 155 -15.75 -17.71 1.80
N LEU A 156 -16.95 -17.16 1.73
CA LEU A 156 -17.45 -16.25 2.76
C LEU A 156 -17.64 -17.02 4.06
N LEU A 157 -16.95 -16.60 5.12
CA LEU A 157 -16.96 -17.32 6.39
C LEU A 157 -18.10 -16.86 7.30
N ASP A 158 -18.46 -15.58 7.23
CA ASP A 158 -19.45 -14.96 8.11
C ASP A 158 -20.38 -14.02 7.34
N LYS A 159 -21.66 -14.01 7.73
CA LYS A 159 -22.66 -13.07 7.22
C LYS A 159 -22.84 -11.99 8.27
N PRO A 160 -22.59 -10.72 7.95
CA PRO A 160 -22.74 -9.64 8.91
C PRO A 160 -24.13 -9.59 9.53
N THR A 161 -24.17 -9.28 10.83
CA THR A 161 -25.44 -9.08 11.52
C THR A 161 -26.11 -7.78 11.05
N PRO A 162 -27.44 -7.78 10.84
CA PRO A 162 -28.15 -6.55 10.48
C PRO A 162 -28.03 -5.51 11.59
N LEU A 163 -27.82 -4.26 11.20
CA LEU A 163 -27.66 -3.14 12.12
C LEU A 163 -28.71 -2.04 11.85
N THR A 164 -28.86 -1.13 12.81
CA THR A 164 -29.74 0.04 12.67
C THR A 164 -28.87 1.30 12.74
N LEU A 165 -29.00 2.18 11.75
CA LEU A 165 -28.29 3.45 11.68
C LEU A 165 -29.24 4.60 11.99
N ALA A 166 -28.82 5.49 12.89
CA ALA A 166 -29.48 6.77 13.10
C ALA A 166 -29.24 7.72 11.90
N PRO A 167 -30.00 8.82 11.78
CA PRO A 167 -29.78 9.83 10.75
C PRO A 167 -28.36 10.37 10.83
N ARG A 168 -27.65 10.45 9.70
CA ARG A 168 -26.25 10.93 9.63
C ARG A 168 -25.24 10.14 10.47
N ASP A 169 -25.60 8.94 10.90
CA ASP A 169 -24.75 8.06 11.69
C ASP A 169 -23.94 7.10 10.81
N PHE A 170 -22.90 6.52 11.39
CA PHE A 170 -22.02 5.57 10.71
C PHE A 170 -21.76 4.34 11.57
N SER A 171 -21.50 3.21 10.92
CA SER A 171 -21.10 1.96 11.56
C SER A 171 -20.16 1.18 10.67
N ASN A 172 -19.27 0.42 11.29
CA ASN A 172 -18.38 -0.50 10.60
C ASN A 172 -18.96 -1.91 10.60
N ILE A 173 -18.84 -2.59 9.47
CA ILE A 173 -19.18 -3.99 9.30
C ILE A 173 -17.92 -4.75 8.88
N THR A 174 -17.48 -5.68 9.72
CA THR A 174 -16.36 -6.56 9.42
C THR A 174 -16.86 -7.87 8.84
N ALA A 175 -16.39 -8.22 7.64
CA ALA A 175 -16.62 -9.52 7.02
C ALA A 175 -15.30 -10.25 6.79
N THR A 176 -15.25 -11.53 7.14
CA THR A 176 -14.07 -12.37 6.93
C THR A 176 -14.33 -13.37 5.81
N VAL A 177 -13.36 -13.44 4.91
CA VAL A 177 -13.42 -14.22 3.69
C VAL A 177 -12.18 -15.11 3.63
N LYS A 178 -12.37 -16.42 3.44
CA LYS A 178 -11.27 -17.37 3.26
C LYS A 178 -10.94 -17.56 1.80
N VAL A 179 -9.65 -17.45 1.50
CA VAL A 179 -9.10 -17.72 0.18
C VAL A 179 -8.77 -19.21 0.10
N ALA A 180 -9.47 -19.94 -0.77
CA ALA A 180 -9.19 -21.36 -1.00
C ALA A 180 -8.23 -21.60 -2.17
N SER A 181 -8.14 -20.64 -3.11
CA SER A 181 -7.31 -20.74 -4.32
C SER A 181 -6.52 -19.45 -4.60
N THR A 182 -5.46 -19.55 -5.39
CA THR A 182 -4.62 -18.42 -5.84
C THR A 182 -5.20 -17.68 -7.06
N GLU A 183 -6.49 -17.87 -7.33
CA GLU A 183 -7.19 -17.25 -8.45
C GLU A 183 -7.66 -15.84 -8.08
N ASN A 184 -7.71 -14.96 -9.09
CA ASN A 184 -8.28 -13.63 -8.93
C ASN A 184 -9.75 -13.72 -8.54
N GLY A 185 -10.08 -13.13 -7.42
CA GLY A 185 -11.43 -13.13 -6.87
C GLY A 185 -12.17 -11.84 -7.16
N VAL A 186 -13.48 -11.93 -7.38
CA VAL A 186 -14.37 -10.77 -7.39
C VAL A 186 -15.43 -10.93 -6.31
N ILE A 187 -15.60 -9.90 -5.49
CA ILE A 187 -16.65 -9.83 -4.48
C ILE A 187 -17.65 -8.76 -4.90
N PHE A 188 -18.87 -9.21 -5.14
CA PHE A 188 -20.04 -8.38 -5.32
C PHE A 188 -20.60 -8.03 -3.95
N SER A 189 -20.96 -6.76 -3.77
CA SER A 189 -21.54 -6.29 -2.54
C SER A 189 -22.84 -5.53 -2.80
N THR A 190 -23.80 -5.68 -1.89
CA THR A 190 -25.08 -4.97 -1.95
C THR A 190 -25.51 -4.66 -0.53
N ILE A 191 -25.98 -3.44 -0.30
CA ILE A 191 -26.55 -3.06 1.00
C ILE A 191 -28.06 -3.06 0.87
N ALA A 192 -28.72 -3.91 1.67
CA ALA A 192 -30.17 -3.89 1.83
C ALA A 192 -30.53 -3.16 3.13
N TYR A 193 -31.56 -2.31 3.10
CA TYR A 193 -32.03 -1.59 4.27
C TYR A 193 -33.53 -1.27 4.19
N ASP A 194 -34.11 -1.03 5.36
CA ASP A 194 -35.51 -0.65 5.52
C ASP A 194 -35.59 0.77 6.12
N VAL A 195 -36.41 1.66 5.57
CA VAL A 195 -36.63 3.00 6.14
C VAL A 195 -37.72 2.93 7.19
N ARG A 196 -37.43 3.40 8.42
CA ARG A 196 -38.42 3.39 9.51
C ARG A 196 -39.69 4.13 9.11
N GLY A 197 -40.80 3.41 9.02
CA GLY A 197 -42.11 3.96 8.66
C GLY A 197 -42.58 3.63 7.24
N SER A 198 -41.74 3.02 6.40
CA SER A 198 -42.22 2.31 5.21
C SER A 198 -42.53 0.85 5.58
N THR A 199 -43.74 0.40 5.28
CA THR A 199 -44.23 -0.93 5.68
C THR A 199 -43.95 -2.02 4.63
N SER A 200 -43.24 -1.70 3.53
CA SER A 200 -42.97 -2.72 2.49
C SER A 200 -41.81 -2.43 1.53
N ASP A 201 -41.17 -1.26 1.59
CA ASP A 201 -40.12 -0.92 0.61
C ASP A 201 -38.75 -1.32 1.16
N ARG A 202 -38.30 -2.53 0.81
CA ARG A 202 -36.91 -2.95 0.98
C ARG A 202 -36.08 -2.23 -0.07
N ASN A 203 -35.28 -1.27 0.36
CA ASN A 203 -34.37 -0.56 -0.52
C ASN A 203 -33.04 -1.30 -0.58
N CYS A 204 -32.43 -1.32 -1.75
CA CYS A 204 -31.08 -1.84 -1.93
C CYS A 204 -30.21 -0.85 -2.69
N VAL A 205 -28.93 -0.81 -2.34
CA VAL A 205 -27.90 -0.07 -3.06
C VAL A 205 -26.88 -1.08 -3.55
N TYR A 206 -26.67 -1.08 -4.87
CA TYR A 206 -25.62 -1.87 -5.51
C TYR A 206 -24.31 -1.13 -5.38
N LEU A 207 -23.29 -1.85 -4.92
CA LEU A 207 -21.96 -1.30 -4.66
C LEU A 207 -20.99 -1.70 -5.77
N GLU A 208 -19.87 -1.00 -5.86
CA GLU A 208 -18.79 -1.32 -6.78
C GLU A 208 -18.13 -2.66 -6.42
N ASP A 209 -17.75 -3.41 -7.45
CA ASP A 209 -17.11 -4.72 -7.34
C ASP A 209 -15.70 -4.61 -6.75
N ILE A 210 -15.43 -5.43 -5.73
CA ILE A 210 -14.11 -5.51 -5.11
C ILE A 210 -13.31 -6.57 -5.83
N HIS A 211 -12.25 -6.14 -6.51
CA HIS A 211 -11.29 -7.01 -7.17
C HIS A 211 -10.17 -7.35 -6.21
N ILE A 212 -9.93 -8.63 -5.99
CA ILE A 212 -8.88 -9.14 -5.12
C ILE A 212 -7.82 -9.77 -6.00
N ASP A 213 -6.70 -9.07 -6.13
CA ASP A 213 -5.46 -9.64 -6.66
C ASP A 213 -4.62 -10.12 -5.47
N ILE A 214 -4.35 -11.42 -5.41
CA ILE A 214 -3.55 -12.01 -4.34
C ILE A 214 -2.05 -12.02 -4.65
N MET A 215 -1.65 -11.78 -5.90
CA MET A 215 -0.25 -11.89 -6.32
C MET A 215 0.67 -10.93 -5.57
N ASP A 216 0.18 -9.74 -5.26
CA ASP A 216 0.92 -8.72 -4.50
C ASP A 216 1.15 -9.10 -3.02
N TYR A 217 0.40 -10.08 -2.52
CA TYR A 217 0.44 -10.55 -1.14
C TYR A 217 1.23 -11.86 -0.96
N ILE A 218 1.70 -12.45 -2.06
CA ILE A 218 2.57 -13.63 -2.02
C ILE A 218 4.00 -13.16 -1.77
N ILE A 219 4.57 -13.61 -0.65
CA ILE A 219 5.99 -13.41 -0.35
C ILE A 219 6.81 -14.60 -0.86
N PRO A 220 8.01 -14.36 -1.44
CA PRO A 220 8.90 -15.45 -1.80
C PRO A 220 9.33 -16.21 -0.54
N GLY A 221 9.09 -17.52 -0.53
CA GLY A 221 9.57 -18.44 0.50
C GLY A 221 10.77 -19.25 0.01
N ASN A 222 11.66 -19.62 0.92
CA ASN A 222 12.79 -20.51 0.64
C ASN A 222 12.51 -21.87 1.30
N CYS A 223 12.62 -22.96 0.56
CA CYS A 223 12.53 -24.32 1.10
C CYS A 223 13.66 -25.20 0.56
N THR A 224 14.01 -26.25 1.29
CA THR A 224 14.99 -27.26 0.85
C THR A 224 14.35 -28.26 -0.11
N ASP A 225 15.14 -28.92 -0.97
CA ASP A 225 14.62 -29.90 -1.95
C ASP A 225 13.80 -31.03 -1.29
N THR A 226 14.19 -31.46 -0.09
CA THR A 226 13.46 -32.47 0.68
C THR A 226 12.10 -32.00 1.17
N GLU A 227 12.00 -30.76 1.65
CA GLU A 227 10.73 -30.17 2.10
C GLU A 227 9.79 -29.90 0.94
N PHE A 228 10.34 -29.41 -0.19
CA PHE A 228 9.58 -29.19 -1.41
C PHE A 228 8.92 -30.49 -1.91
N ARG A 229 9.67 -31.60 -1.98
CA ARG A 229 9.14 -32.90 -2.42
C ARG A 229 8.06 -33.44 -1.48
N HIS A 230 8.19 -33.18 -0.19
CA HIS A 230 7.16 -33.56 0.78
C HIS A 230 5.87 -32.75 0.57
N MET A 231 5.97 -31.41 0.53
CA MET A 231 4.82 -30.54 0.27
C MET A 231 4.16 -30.82 -1.08
N TRP A 232 4.97 -31.10 -2.12
CA TRP A 232 4.48 -31.46 -3.45
C TRP A 232 3.74 -32.80 -3.48
N ALA A 233 4.19 -33.79 -2.70
CA ALA A 233 3.54 -35.09 -2.59
C ALA A 233 2.21 -35.02 -1.79
N GLU A 234 2.10 -34.08 -0.85
CA GLU A 234 0.88 -33.81 -0.08
C GLU A 234 -0.17 -33.00 -0.87
N PHE A 235 0.24 -32.32 -1.94
CA PHE A 235 -0.68 -31.62 -2.85
C PHE A 235 -1.44 -32.64 -3.73
N GLU A 236 -2.67 -32.95 -3.34
CA GLU A 236 -3.59 -33.75 -4.16
C GLU A 236 -4.08 -32.92 -5.36
N TRP A 237 -3.36 -33.03 -6.48
CA TRP A 237 -3.67 -32.33 -7.74
C TRP A 237 -4.82 -32.98 -8.54
N GLU A 238 -5.42 -34.05 -8.04
CA GLU A 238 -6.43 -34.83 -8.74
C GLU A 238 -7.57 -35.22 -7.79
N ASN A 239 -8.82 -35.00 -8.22
CA ASN A 239 -9.99 -35.55 -7.52
C ASN A 239 -9.88 -37.08 -7.50
N LYS A 240 -9.50 -37.67 -6.36
CA LYS A 240 -9.53 -39.12 -6.16
C LYS A 240 -10.99 -39.60 -6.16
N VAL A 241 -11.52 -39.89 -7.34
CA VAL A 241 -12.79 -40.60 -7.47
C VAL A 241 -12.58 -42.02 -6.94
N ARG A 242 -13.16 -42.33 -5.78
CA ARG A 242 -13.22 -43.71 -5.29
C ARG A 242 -14.23 -44.48 -6.15
N LEU A 243 -13.76 -45.19 -7.17
CA LEU A 243 -14.58 -46.16 -7.89
C LEU A 243 -14.85 -47.35 -6.97
N SER A 244 -16.05 -47.44 -6.41
CA SER A 244 -16.54 -48.66 -5.77
C SER A 244 -16.99 -49.65 -6.85
N LEU A 245 -16.08 -50.49 -7.36
CA LEU A 245 -16.45 -51.65 -8.17
C LEU A 245 -17.03 -52.75 -7.27
N CYS A 246 -18.35 -52.82 -7.19
CA CYS A 246 -19.03 -54.01 -6.67
C CYS A 246 -19.01 -55.10 -7.76
N PHE A 247 -18.01 -55.99 -7.73
CA PHE A 247 -18.05 -57.21 -8.53
C PHE A 247 -19.06 -58.18 -7.90
N SER A 248 -20.29 -58.20 -8.40
CA SER A 248 -21.25 -59.26 -8.09
C SER A 248 -20.89 -60.51 -8.89
N PHE A 249 -20.13 -61.43 -8.29
CA PHE A 249 -20.02 -62.80 -8.80
C PHE A 249 -21.39 -63.50 -8.61
N ILE A 250 -22.19 -63.56 -9.68
CA ILE A 250 -23.32 -64.49 -9.75
C ILE A 250 -22.72 -65.88 -9.95
N LEU A 251 -22.63 -66.66 -8.87
CA LEU A 251 -22.40 -68.10 -8.95
C LEU A 251 -23.70 -68.72 -9.47
N VAL A 252 -23.74 -69.10 -10.74
CA VAL A 252 -24.80 -69.98 -11.27
C VAL A 252 -24.49 -71.39 -10.75
N PRO A 253 -25.35 -72.01 -9.92
CA PRO A 253 -25.18 -73.40 -9.55
C PRO A 253 -25.50 -74.27 -10.78
N VAL A 254 -24.48 -74.97 -11.29
CA VAL A 254 -24.70 -76.08 -12.23
C VAL A 254 -25.26 -77.24 -11.41
N ILE A 255 -26.46 -77.69 -11.77
CA ILE A 255 -27.07 -78.95 -11.34
C ILE A 255 -26.40 -80.09 -12.12
#